data_AF-A0A7S1DXU8-F1
#
_entry.id   AF-A0A7S1DXU8-F1
#
_cell.length_a   1.000
_cell.length_b   1.000
_cell.length_c   1.000
_cell.angle_alpha   90.00
_cell.angle_beta   90.00
_cell.angle_gamma   90.00
#
_symmetry.space_group_name_H-M   'P 1'
#
loop_
_entity.id
_entity.type
_entity.pdbx_description
1 polymer ?
#
loop_
_entity_poly.entity_id
_entity_poly.type
_entity_poly.pdbx_seq_one_letter_code
_entity_poly.pdbx_strand_id
1 'polypeptide(L)'
;ISDAYVMLKPVSEWPEPRKTRDELAALVKAEVEKMPGQNYEFSQPIQLRFNELISGVRSDVAVKVFGDDMDVMNNAAGRIAAVLKGISGATEVNIEQTTGLPMLSVQID
;
A
#
# COMPACT_ATOMS: atom_id res chain seq x y z
N ILE A 1 5.46 2.34 8.26
CA ILE A 1 5.01 2.89 6.97
C ILE A 1 5.50 4.34 6.93
N SER A 2 6.24 4.73 5.90
CA SER A 2 6.80 6.07 5.75
C SER A 2 6.47 6.60 4.37
N ASP A 3 6.16 7.89 4.28
CA ASP A 3 5.79 8.51 3.00
C ASP A 3 7.04 9.07 2.31
N ALA A 4 7.15 8.82 1.00
CA ALA A 4 8.21 9.37 0.16
C ALA A 4 7.59 10.15 -1.00
N TYR A 5 8.12 11.35 -1.27
CA TYR A 5 7.67 12.20 -2.37
C TYR A 5 8.65 12.14 -3.53
N VAL A 6 8.16 11.81 -4.72
CA VAL A 6 8.94 11.82 -5.95
C VAL A 6 8.46 12.97 -6.82
N MET A 7 9.27 14.03 -6.89
CA MET A 7 9.01 15.17 -7.75
C MET A 7 9.53 14.87 -9.15
N LEU A 8 8.63 14.67 -10.11
CA LEU A 8 9.00 14.45 -11.50
C LEU A 8 9.55 15.73 -12.13
N LYS A 9 10.56 15.56 -12.99
CA LYS A 9 11.02 16.64 -13.86
C LYS A 9 9.88 17.15 -14.76
N PRO A 10 9.94 18.41 -15.23
CA PRO A 10 9.05 18.88 -16.28
C PRO A 10 9.01 17.92 -17.47
N VAL A 11 7.82 17.68 -18.03
CA VAL A 11 7.62 16.71 -19.14
C VAL A 11 8.48 17.04 -20.37
N SER A 12 8.80 18.32 -20.57
CA SER A 12 9.71 18.77 -21.64
C SER A 12 11.12 18.18 -21.54
N GLU A 13 11.57 17.84 -20.32
CA GLU A 13 12.89 17.26 -20.02
C GLU A 13 12.90 15.73 -20.00
N TRP A 14 11.79 15.07 -20.32
CA TRP A 14 11.73 13.61 -20.34
C TRP A 14 12.45 13.05 -21.57
N PRO A 15 13.09 11.86 -21.46
CA PRO A 15 13.73 11.22 -22.61
C PRO A 15 12.76 10.92 -23.74
N GLU A 16 13.24 10.99 -24.99
CA GLU A 16 12.47 10.59 -26.17
C GLU A 16 12.67 9.09 -26.48
N PRO A 17 11.60 8.37 -26.88
CA PRO A 17 10.21 8.82 -26.95
C PRO A 17 9.61 9.02 -25.55
N ARG A 18 8.91 10.15 -25.35
CA ARG A 18 8.29 10.45 -24.05
C ARG A 18 7.26 9.39 -23.65
N LYS A 19 7.41 8.89 -22.43
CA LYS A 19 6.43 7.99 -21.80
C LYS A 19 5.23 8.74 -21.26
N THR A 20 4.09 8.06 -21.16
CA THR A 20 2.96 8.55 -20.38
C THR A 20 3.27 8.46 -18.88
N ARG A 21 2.48 9.16 -18.04
CA ARG A 21 2.62 9.05 -16.58
C ARG A 21 2.35 7.64 -16.08
N ASP A 22 1.39 6.94 -16.69
CA ASP A 22 1.02 5.57 -16.30
C ASP A 22 2.11 4.58 -16.67
N GLU A 23 2.72 4.73 -17.85
CA GLU A 23 3.89 3.93 -18.25
C GLU A 23 5.06 4.16 -17.29
N LEU A 24 5.31 5.41 -16.90
CA LEU A 24 6.35 5.72 -15.92
C LEU A 24 6.05 5.08 -14.56
N ALA A 25 4.82 5.20 -14.06
CA ALA A 25 4.42 4.61 -12.79
C ALA A 25 4.56 3.08 -12.79
N ALA A 26 4.16 2.42 -13.88
CA ALA A 26 4.31 0.97 -14.05
C ALA A 26 5.79 0.54 -14.04
N LEU A 27 6.68 1.32 -14.68
CA LEU A 27 8.12 1.05 -14.68
C LEU A 27 8.74 1.23 -13.29
N VAL A 28 8.38 2.30 -12.58
CA VAL A 28 8.85 2.53 -11.21
C VAL A 28 8.40 1.39 -10.30
N LYS A 29 7.12 1.00 -10.39
CA LYS A 29 6.56 -0.12 -9.64
C LYS A 29 7.33 -1.42 -9.89
N ALA A 30 7.53 -1.79 -11.15
CA ALA A 30 8.26 -3.00 -11.52
C ALA A 30 9.72 -3.00 -11.03
N GLU A 31 10.34 -1.83 -10.87
CA GLU A 31 11.70 -1.73 -10.34
C GLU A 31 11.73 -1.91 -8.81
N VAL A 32 10.84 -1.24 -8.09
CA VAL A 32 10.83 -1.30 -6.61
C VAL A 32 10.33 -2.64 -6.09
N GLU A 33 9.46 -3.34 -6.83
CA GLU A 33 9.00 -4.70 -6.50
C GLU A 33 10.14 -5.73 -6.44
N LYS A 34 11.31 -5.44 -7.03
CA LYS A 34 12.51 -6.29 -6.91
C LYS A 34 13.15 -6.21 -5.53
N MET A 35 12.83 -5.20 -4.72
CA MET A 35 13.41 -5.02 -3.39
C MET A 35 12.69 -5.89 -2.36
N PRO A 36 13.39 -6.86 -1.75
CA PRO A 36 12.76 -7.75 -0.78
C PRO A 36 12.39 -7.01 0.51
N GLY A 37 11.26 -7.40 1.10
CA GLY A 37 10.84 -6.96 2.44
C GLY A 37 10.16 -5.59 2.48
N GLN A 38 9.87 -4.97 1.34
CA GLN A 38 9.12 -3.71 1.26
C GLN A 38 7.88 -3.89 0.40
N ASN A 39 6.74 -3.38 0.89
CA ASN A 39 5.52 -3.27 0.12
C ASN A 39 5.34 -1.80 -0.27
N TYR A 40 5.17 -1.55 -1.56
CA TYR A 40 5.00 -0.20 -2.11
C TYR A 40 3.56 0.00 -2.57
N GLU A 41 3.03 1.18 -2.26
CA GLU A 41 1.73 1.66 -2.72
C GLU A 41 1.93 3.03 -3.36
N PHE A 42 1.33 3.24 -4.53
CA PHE A 42 1.53 4.47 -5.30
C PHE A 42 0.26 5.32 -5.29
N SER A 43 0.43 6.61 -4.96
CA SER A 43 -0.66 7.58 -4.98
C SER A 43 -0.14 8.97 -5.32
N GLN A 44 -1.05 9.90 -5.59
CA GLN A 44 -0.71 11.32 -5.72
C GLN A 44 -0.83 12.03 -4.37
N PRO A 45 0.02 13.01 -4.04
CA PRO A 45 0.03 13.66 -2.73
C PRO A 45 -1.34 14.19 -2.26
N ILE A 46 -2.11 14.77 -3.18
CA ILE A 46 -3.46 15.27 -2.89
C ILE A 46 -4.43 14.11 -2.64
N GLN A 47 -4.39 13.08 -3.48
CA GLN A 47 -5.23 11.88 -3.39
C GLN A 47 -4.97 11.13 -2.08
N LEU A 48 -3.70 10.88 -1.74
CA LEU A 48 -3.29 10.28 -0.48
C LEU A 48 -3.90 11.01 0.71
N ARG A 49 -3.76 12.34 0.75
CA ARG A 49 -4.24 13.14 1.88
C ARG A 49 -5.76 13.15 1.97
N PHE A 50 -6.44 13.14 0.83
CA PHE A 50 -7.90 13.07 0.79
C PHE A 50 -8.43 11.71 1.26
N ASN A 51 -7.82 10.61 0.81
CA ASN A 51 -8.16 9.25 1.23
C ASN A 51 -8.01 9.11 2.75
N GLU A 52 -6.88 9.59 3.32
CA GLU A 52 -6.63 9.57 4.76
C GLU A 52 -7.70 10.35 5.54
N LEU A 53 -8.06 11.55 5.08
CA LEU A 53 -9.00 12.42 5.79
C LEU A 53 -10.43 11.86 5.84
N ILE A 54 -10.88 11.17 4.79
CA ILE A 54 -12.26 10.69 4.69
C ILE A 54 -12.42 9.30 5.32
N SER A 55 -11.53 8.39 4.96
CA SER A 55 -11.72 6.96 5.24
C SER A 55 -10.85 6.45 6.38
N GLY A 56 -9.81 7.20 6.73
CA GLY A 56 -8.72 6.78 7.61
C GLY A 56 -7.75 5.78 6.97
N VAL A 57 -7.88 5.47 5.67
CA VAL A 57 -6.95 4.60 4.93
C VAL A 57 -6.28 5.37 3.80
N ARG A 58 -5.15 4.84 3.30
CA ARG A 58 -4.32 5.48 2.27
C ARG A 58 -4.67 5.05 0.84
N SER A 59 -5.37 3.93 0.71
CA SER A 59 -5.76 3.31 -0.56
C SER A 59 -7.06 3.86 -1.12
N ASP A 60 -7.26 3.68 -2.43
CA ASP A 60 -8.49 4.09 -3.13
C ASP A 60 -9.72 3.27 -2.69
N VAL A 61 -9.51 2.01 -2.32
CA VAL A 61 -10.53 1.10 -1.82
C VAL A 61 -9.98 0.36 -0.60
N ALA A 62 -10.78 0.26 0.46
CA ALA A 62 -10.45 -0.53 1.64
C ALA A 62 -11.60 -1.42 2.10
N VAL A 63 -11.23 -2.55 2.69
CA VAL A 63 -12.14 -3.46 3.38
C VAL A 63 -11.78 -3.44 4.86
N LYS A 64 -12.76 -3.11 5.71
CA LYS A 64 -12.60 -3.10 7.17
C LYS A 64 -13.22 -4.36 7.76
N VAL A 65 -12.42 -5.13 8.48
CA VAL A 65 -12.86 -6.33 9.22
C VAL A 65 -12.98 -5.94 10.68
N PHE A 66 -14.13 -6.22 11.30
CA PHE A 66 -14.41 -5.92 12.69
C PHE A 66 -14.73 -7.20 13.46
N GLY A 67 -14.28 -7.27 14.71
CA GLY A 67 -14.47 -8.40 15.60
C GLY A 67 -13.61 -8.29 16.85
N ASP A 68 -13.80 -9.22 17.78
CA ASP A 68 -13.16 -9.18 19.10
C ASP A 68 -11.90 -10.05 19.17
N ASP A 69 -11.67 -10.89 18.17
CA ASP A 69 -10.54 -11.82 18.09
C ASP A 69 -9.63 -11.47 16.91
N MET A 70 -8.39 -11.11 17.22
CA MET A 70 -7.39 -10.68 16.24
C MET A 70 -6.97 -11.80 15.29
N ASP A 71 -6.90 -13.05 15.76
CA ASP A 71 -6.49 -14.19 14.93
C ASP A 71 -7.59 -14.53 13.91
N VAL A 72 -8.86 -14.46 14.35
CA VAL A 72 -10.01 -14.64 13.45
C VAL A 72 -10.04 -13.53 12.41
N MET A 73 -9.86 -12.27 12.82
CA MET A 73 -9.83 -11.13 11.90
C MET A 73 -8.68 -11.22 10.88
N ASN A 74 -7.49 -11.60 11.32
CA ASN A 74 -6.32 -11.77 10.43
C ASN A 74 -6.53 -12.89 9.41
N ASN A 75 -7.10 -14.03 9.83
CA ASN A 75 -7.46 -15.11 8.91
C ASN A 75 -8.52 -14.67 7.89
N ALA A 76 -9.54 -13.93 8.32
CA ALA A 76 -10.55 -13.38 7.43
C ALA A 76 -9.96 -12.39 6.42
N ALA A 77 -9.11 -11.47 6.88
CA ALA A 77 -8.39 -10.52 6.03
C ALA A 77 -7.51 -11.24 4.99
N GLY A 78 -6.82 -12.31 5.38
CA GLY A 78 -6.04 -13.16 4.48
C GLY A 78 -6.88 -13.75 3.35
N ARG A 79 -8.06 -14.28 3.67
CA ARG A 79 -9.00 -14.84 2.68
C ARG A 79 -9.55 -13.76 1.75
N ILE A 80 -9.92 -12.59 2.29
CA ILE A 80 -10.40 -11.46 1.50
C ILE A 80 -9.32 -10.99 0.52
N ALA A 81 -8.09 -10.80 1.00
CA ALA A 81 -6.98 -10.39 0.15
C ALA A 81 -6.70 -11.39 -0.97
N ALA A 82 -6.78 -12.70 -0.69
CA ALA A 82 -6.62 -13.73 -1.71
C ALA A 82 -7.68 -13.63 -2.82
N VAL A 83 -8.93 -13.34 -2.47
CA VAL A 83 -10.01 -13.10 -3.44
C VAL A 83 -9.74 -11.82 -4.24
N LEU A 84 -9.42 -10.71 -3.56
CA LEU A 84 -9.20 -9.42 -4.22
C LEU A 84 -8.02 -9.47 -5.20
N LYS A 85 -6.94 -10.18 -4.88
CA LYS A 85 -5.79 -10.38 -5.79
C LYS A 85 -6.16 -11.09 -7.09
N GLY A 86 -7.26 -11.84 -7.12
CA GLY A 86 -7.77 -12.48 -8.34
C GLY A 86 -8.59 -11.55 -9.24
N ILE A 87 -8.94 -10.35 -8.77
CA ILE A 87 -9.76 -9.40 -9.53
C ILE A 87 -8.86 -8.59 -10.46
N SER A 88 -9.21 -8.57 -11.75
CA SER A 88 -8.51 -7.74 -12.73
C SER A 88 -8.57 -6.26 -12.33
N GLY A 89 -7.40 -5.62 -12.25
CA GLY A 89 -7.25 -4.22 -11.81
C GLY A 89 -6.90 -4.04 -10.34
N ALA A 90 -6.95 -5.08 -9.50
CA ALA A 90 -6.57 -5.01 -8.10
C ALA A 90 -5.05 -5.23 -7.92
N THR A 91 -4.25 -4.20 -8.18
CA THR A 91 -2.78 -4.32 -8.30
C THR A 91 -1.99 -4.16 -7.01
N GLU A 92 -2.56 -3.62 -5.93
CA GLU A 92 -1.86 -3.25 -4.69
C GLU A 92 -2.59 -3.74 -3.43
N VAL A 93 -3.13 -4.97 -3.50
CA VAL A 93 -3.86 -5.56 -2.38
C VAL A 93 -2.89 -5.90 -1.24
N ASN A 94 -2.99 -5.13 -0.16
CA ASN A 94 -2.22 -5.31 1.06
C ASN A 94 -3.12 -5.52 2.28
N ILE A 95 -2.59 -6.21 3.30
CA ILE A 95 -3.23 -6.37 4.60
C ILE A 95 -2.40 -5.59 5.60
N GLU A 96 -3.05 -4.73 6.39
CA GLU A 96 -2.38 -4.01 7.47
C GLU A 96 -1.91 -5.00 8.55
N GLN A 97 -0.63 -4.92 8.91
CA GLN A 97 -0.09 -5.78 9.96
C GLN A 97 -0.54 -5.30 11.34
N THR A 98 -1.24 -6.16 12.07
CA THR A 98 -1.75 -5.83 13.41
C THR A 98 -0.92 -6.42 14.55
N THR A 99 0.09 -7.25 14.26
CA THR A 99 0.94 -7.94 15.25
C THR A 99 2.37 -8.09 14.73
N GLY A 100 3.26 -8.72 15.52
CA GLY A 100 4.64 -9.05 15.10
C GLY A 100 5.70 -8.04 15.51
N LEU A 101 5.31 -6.94 16.16
CA LEU A 101 6.27 -6.07 16.84
C LEU A 101 6.74 -6.74 18.13
N PRO A 102 8.04 -7.03 18.29
CA PRO A 102 8.55 -7.62 19.52
C PRO A 102 8.41 -6.61 20.66
N MET A 103 7.71 -7.01 21.72
CA MET A 103 7.52 -6.22 22.93
C MET A 103 8.27 -6.87 24.08
N LEU A 104 9.09 -6.11 24.79
CA LEU A 104 9.61 -6.50 26.09
C LEU A 104 8.61 -6.07 27.16
N SER A 105 7.95 -7.03 27.79
CA SER A 105 7.11 -6.78 28.96
C SER A 105 7.86 -7.19 30.21
N VAL A 106 7.96 -6.29 31.18
CA VAL A 106 8.53 -6.58 32.50
C VAL A 106 7.38 -6.53 33.50
N GLN A 107 7.03 -7.68 34.06
CA GLN A 107 6.11 -7.78 35.19
C GLN A 107 6.94 -7.85 36.47
N ILE A 108 6.73 -6.88 37.36
CA ILE A 108 7.33 -6.83 38.70
C ILE A 108 6.23 -7.25 39.67
N ASP A 109 6.56 -8.20 40.55
CA ASP A 109 5.68 -8.66 41.64
C ASP A 109 5.50 -7.60 42.75
#